data_AF-A0A8C2C1Q4-F1
#
_entry.id   AF-A0A8C2C1Q4-F1
#
_cell.length_a   1.000
_cell.length_b   1.000
_cell.length_c   1.000
_cell.angle_alpha   90.00
_cell.angle_beta   90.00
_cell.angle_gamma   90.00
#
_symmetry.space_group_name_H-M   'P 1'
#
loop_
_entity.id
_entity.type
_entity.pdbx_description
1 polymer ?
#
loop_
_entity_poly.entity_id
_entity_poly.type
_entity_poly.pdbx_seq_one_letter_code
_entity_poly.pdbx_strand_id
1 'polypeptide(L)'
;MFLMVFPGMISRVLYPDEVGCVEPSICTKVCGTEVGCSNIAYPKLVVSVMPTGLRGLMLAVMLAALMSSLASIFNSSSTLFTMDIWTRIRPQARDKELMIIGRVWILCIVAISICWIPVVQAAQSGQLFDYIQSVTSYLAPPIAAVFFLAIFMKRVNEAGAFWGLMGGLVMGLCRMVPEFAYGSGTCLKPSNCPKLICGVHYLYFAVLLFFCTAILVLFVSYNSPPIDDKHLHRLVFTLRHSKEERVDLDWEEVERGRKARREADEKKTVVTEEDQIERGDRSIMMMIIGWFCGISDTQAPEPTEEEVAEASKQLPDISEDPLWKYLVNANALIMMSVAVYFWGYYA
;
A
#
# COMPACT_ATOMS: atom_id res chain seq x y z
N MET A 1 13.88 -13.67 7.50
CA MET A 1 13.87 -14.97 6.78
C MET A 1 13.95 -16.16 7.73
N PHE A 2 14.92 -16.23 8.64
CA PHE A 2 15.12 -17.36 9.57
C PHE A 2 13.84 -17.78 10.33
N LEU A 3 13.20 -16.85 11.05
CA LEU A 3 12.00 -17.14 11.85
C LEU A 3 10.74 -17.48 11.04
N MET A 4 10.68 -17.15 9.76
CA MET A 4 9.51 -17.43 8.91
C MET A 4 9.70 -18.69 8.05
N VAL A 5 10.91 -18.91 7.52
CA VAL A 5 11.21 -19.99 6.57
C VAL A 5 11.61 -21.28 7.29
N PHE A 6 12.43 -21.23 8.34
CA PHE A 6 12.89 -22.44 9.03
C PHE A 6 11.74 -23.26 9.62
N PRO A 7 10.75 -22.67 10.31
CA PRO A 7 9.59 -23.43 10.77
C PRO A 7 8.84 -24.13 9.63
N GLY A 8 8.74 -23.48 8.46
CA GLY A 8 8.14 -24.09 7.27
C GLY A 8 8.92 -25.31 6.76
N MET A 9 10.26 -25.20 6.69
CA MET A 9 11.13 -26.31 6.29
C MET A 9 11.08 -27.47 7.29
N ILE A 10 11.12 -27.17 8.60
CA ILE A 10 11.01 -28.17 9.67
C ILE A 10 9.66 -28.90 9.57
N SER A 11 8.57 -28.16 9.35
CA SER A 11 7.24 -28.72 9.19
C SER A 11 7.14 -29.65 7.97
N ARG A 12 7.78 -29.28 6.85
CA ARG A 12 7.82 -30.12 5.64
C ARG A 12 8.54 -31.46 5.88
N VAL A 13 9.59 -31.46 6.72
CA VAL A 13 10.34 -32.67 7.09
C VAL A 13 9.57 -33.54 8.08
N LEU A 14 8.89 -32.92 9.06
CA LEU A 14 8.11 -33.64 10.07
C LEU A 14 6.77 -34.20 9.57
N TYR A 15 6.15 -33.53 8.59
CA TYR A 15 4.84 -33.88 8.03
C TYR A 15 4.90 -34.06 6.50
N PRO A 16 5.64 -35.06 5.98
CA PRO A 16 5.84 -35.24 4.55
C PRO A 16 4.53 -35.55 3.81
N ASP A 17 3.63 -36.34 4.40
CA ASP A 17 2.37 -36.76 3.74
C ASP A 17 1.30 -35.66 3.71
N GLU A 18 1.41 -34.66 4.60
CA GLU A 18 0.46 -33.55 4.69
C GLU A 18 1.00 -32.26 4.06
N VAL A 19 2.21 -31.83 4.44
CA VAL A 19 2.82 -30.57 4.00
C VAL A 19 3.72 -30.77 2.79
N GLY A 20 4.44 -31.90 2.76
CA GLY A 20 5.37 -32.26 1.70
C GLY A 20 4.77 -33.08 0.55
N CYS A 21 3.43 -33.20 0.50
CA CYS A 21 2.75 -34.06 -0.47
C CYS A 21 3.15 -33.70 -1.91
N VAL A 22 3.41 -34.73 -2.73
CA VAL A 22 3.80 -34.60 -4.14
C VAL A 22 2.69 -35.06 -5.07
N GLU A 23 1.84 -35.98 -4.61
CA GLU A 23 0.74 -36.54 -5.39
C GLU A 23 -0.51 -35.62 -5.34
N PRO A 24 -1.02 -35.13 -6.49
CA PRO A 24 -2.14 -34.19 -6.52
C PRO A 24 -3.40 -34.68 -5.81
N SER A 25 -3.69 -35.99 -5.91
CA SER A 25 -4.88 -36.58 -5.26
C SER A 25 -4.81 -36.55 -3.74
N ILE A 26 -3.61 -36.71 -3.17
CA ILE A 26 -3.37 -36.64 -1.72
C ILE A 26 -3.42 -35.18 -1.27
N CYS A 27 -2.75 -34.27 -2.00
CA CYS A 27 -2.74 -32.85 -1.66
C CYS A 27 -4.15 -32.24 -1.67
N THR A 28 -4.98 -32.57 -2.67
CA THR A 28 -6.38 -32.10 -2.73
C THR A 28 -7.19 -32.60 -1.53
N LYS A 29 -6.94 -33.82 -1.06
CA LYS A 29 -7.62 -34.36 0.12
C LYS A 29 -7.22 -33.66 1.42
N VAL A 30 -5.96 -33.23 1.53
CA VAL A 30 -5.41 -32.61 2.75
C VAL A 30 -5.73 -31.11 2.81
N CYS A 31 -5.50 -30.37 1.73
CA CYS A 31 -5.57 -28.90 1.73
C CYS A 31 -6.41 -28.31 0.60
N GLY A 32 -7.03 -29.13 -0.27
CA GLY A 32 -7.86 -28.65 -1.36
C GLY A 32 -7.09 -28.08 -2.55
N THR A 33 -5.78 -28.31 -2.65
CA THR A 33 -4.92 -27.82 -3.74
C THR A 33 -4.09 -28.96 -4.35
N GLU A 34 -3.85 -28.91 -5.67
CA GLU A 34 -3.19 -30.00 -6.41
C GLU A 34 -1.65 -29.90 -6.41
N VAL A 35 -1.06 -28.75 -6.08
CA VAL A 35 0.40 -28.50 -6.21
C VAL A 35 1.17 -28.50 -4.89
N GLY A 36 0.47 -28.71 -3.77
CA GLY A 36 1.09 -28.84 -2.45
C GLY A 36 0.46 -27.95 -1.39
N CYS A 37 0.67 -28.35 -0.13
CA CYS A 37 0.05 -27.77 1.05
C CYS A 37 1.01 -26.86 1.84
N SER A 38 1.84 -26.07 1.17
CA SER A 38 2.87 -25.24 1.82
C SER A 38 2.30 -24.19 2.79
N ASN A 39 1.10 -23.67 2.54
CA ASN A 39 0.49 -22.62 3.39
C ASN A 39 0.12 -23.11 4.80
N ILE A 40 -0.15 -24.42 4.96
CA ILE A 40 -0.52 -24.99 6.27
C ILE A 40 0.70 -25.41 7.11
N ALA A 41 1.91 -25.29 6.55
CA ALA A 41 3.15 -25.75 7.19
C ALA A 41 3.33 -25.15 8.59
N TYR A 42 3.20 -23.82 8.72
CA TYR A 42 3.41 -23.14 10.00
C TYR A 42 2.30 -23.46 11.02
N PRO A 43 0.99 -23.32 10.71
CA PRO A 43 -0.07 -23.72 11.63
C PRO A 43 0.02 -25.18 12.07
N LYS A 44 0.35 -26.11 11.16
CA LYS A 44 0.48 -27.53 11.46
C LYS A 44 1.57 -27.78 12.50
N LEU A 45 2.73 -27.14 12.34
CA LEU A 45 3.84 -27.27 13.29
C LEU A 45 3.44 -26.77 14.68
N VAL A 46 2.79 -25.60 14.78
CA VAL A 46 2.34 -25.03 16.05
C VAL A 46 1.34 -25.96 16.75
N VAL A 47 0.37 -26.49 15.99
CA VAL A 47 -0.69 -27.35 16.50
C VAL A 47 -0.18 -28.70 16.99
N SER A 48 0.82 -29.27 16.31
CA SER A 48 1.27 -30.64 16.55
C SER A 48 2.48 -30.75 17.47
N VAL A 49 3.33 -29.70 17.57
CA VAL A 49 4.56 -29.75 18.37
C VAL A 49 4.42 -29.03 19.72
N MET A 50 3.61 -27.96 19.82
CA MET A 50 3.56 -27.18 21.06
C MET A 50 2.73 -27.86 22.16
N PRO A 51 3.16 -27.74 23.43
CA PRO A 51 2.40 -28.27 24.56
C PRO A 51 1.08 -27.51 24.76
N THR A 52 0.16 -28.15 25.47
CA THR A 52 -1.12 -27.55 25.88
C THR A 52 -0.87 -26.25 26.65
N GLY A 53 -1.67 -25.21 26.38
CA GLY A 53 -1.42 -23.86 26.88
C GLY A 53 -0.64 -23.00 25.88
N LEU A 54 0.61 -23.36 25.56
CA LEU A 54 1.42 -22.61 24.57
C LEU A 54 0.83 -22.67 23.17
N ARG A 55 0.24 -23.80 22.80
CA ARG A 55 -0.52 -23.93 21.54
C ARG A 55 -1.65 -22.89 21.45
N GLY A 56 -2.41 -22.72 22.53
CA GLY A 56 -3.53 -21.76 22.59
C GLY A 56 -3.03 -20.33 22.52
N LEU A 57 -1.95 -20.02 23.26
CA LEU A 57 -1.30 -18.71 23.23
C LEU A 57 -0.82 -18.35 21.82
N MET A 58 -0.12 -19.26 21.13
CA MET A 58 0.36 -19.00 19.79
C MET A 58 -0.76 -18.79 18.77
N LEU A 59 -1.83 -19.60 18.82
CA LEU A 59 -2.99 -19.40 17.95
C LEU A 59 -3.68 -18.05 18.21
N ALA A 60 -3.78 -17.63 19.48
CA ALA A 60 -4.33 -16.34 19.84
C ALA A 60 -3.49 -15.18 19.30
N VAL A 61 -2.15 -15.26 19.45
CA VAL A 61 -1.21 -14.26 18.90
C VAL A 61 -1.31 -14.19 17.38
N MET A 62 -1.39 -15.32 16.69
CA MET A 62 -1.57 -15.35 15.23
C MET A 62 -2.86 -14.65 14.80
N LEU A 63 -3.99 -14.97 15.43
CA LEU A 63 -5.27 -14.31 15.14
C LEU A 63 -5.23 -12.81 15.45
N ALA A 64 -4.63 -12.41 16.57
CA ALA A 64 -4.49 -11.00 16.94
C ALA A 64 -3.61 -10.23 15.93
N ALA A 65 -2.48 -10.80 15.51
CA ALA A 65 -1.58 -10.21 14.52
C ALA A 65 -2.26 -10.06 13.15
N LEU A 66 -3.06 -11.05 12.73
CA LEU A 66 -3.85 -10.98 11.51
C LEU A 66 -4.91 -9.87 11.58
N MET A 67 -5.65 -9.78 12.70
CA MET A 67 -6.65 -8.73 12.88
C MET A 67 -6.03 -7.33 12.88
N SER A 68 -4.87 -7.15 13.50
CA SER A 68 -4.14 -5.87 13.49
C SER A 68 -3.70 -5.47 12.08
N SER A 69 -3.15 -6.41 11.31
CA SER A 69 -2.71 -6.15 9.93
C SER A 69 -3.89 -5.81 9.02
N LEU A 70 -5.00 -6.56 9.13
CA LEU A 70 -6.23 -6.31 8.38
C LEU A 70 -6.83 -4.94 8.72
N ALA A 71 -6.91 -4.59 10.00
CA ALA A 71 -7.41 -3.29 10.44
C ALA A 71 -6.55 -2.15 9.86
N SER A 72 -5.21 -2.28 9.88
CA SER A 72 -4.32 -1.29 9.28
C SER A 72 -4.54 -1.15 7.78
N ILE A 73 -4.64 -2.26 7.04
CA ILE A 73 -4.82 -2.23 5.58
C ILE A 73 -6.15 -1.58 5.21
N PHE A 74 -7.24 -1.96 5.88
CA PHE A 74 -8.57 -1.40 5.61
C PHE A 74 -8.65 0.07 6.00
N ASN A 75 -8.02 0.48 7.10
CA ASN A 75 -7.96 1.88 7.50
C ASN A 75 -7.15 2.71 6.49
N SER A 76 -5.96 2.25 6.08
CA SER A 76 -5.16 2.94 5.06
C SER A 76 -5.89 3.04 3.73
N SER A 77 -6.57 1.98 3.28
CA SER A 77 -7.37 2.02 2.05
C SER A 77 -8.55 2.99 2.16
N SER A 78 -9.22 3.03 3.30
CA SER A 78 -10.28 4.00 3.59
C SER A 78 -9.76 5.43 3.51
N THR A 79 -8.62 5.73 4.12
CA THR A 79 -8.02 7.08 4.06
C THR A 79 -7.62 7.46 2.64
N LEU A 80 -6.99 6.56 1.88
CA LEU A 80 -6.67 6.81 0.47
C LEU A 80 -7.94 7.11 -0.34
N PHE A 81 -9.02 6.34 -0.15
CA PHE A 81 -10.27 6.59 -0.84
C PHE A 81 -10.92 7.92 -0.43
N THR A 82 -11.00 8.21 0.87
CA THR A 82 -11.66 9.43 1.34
C THR A 82 -10.85 10.68 1.02
N MET A 83 -9.54 10.65 1.24
CA MET A 83 -8.66 11.81 1.05
C MET A 83 -8.29 12.02 -0.41
N ASP A 84 -7.97 10.97 -1.18
CA ASP A 84 -7.44 11.16 -2.53
C ASP A 84 -8.54 11.17 -3.60
N ILE A 85 -9.65 10.45 -3.37
CA ILE A 85 -10.76 10.32 -4.34
C ILE A 85 -11.97 11.16 -3.91
N TRP A 86 -12.47 10.96 -2.68
CA TRP A 86 -13.72 11.60 -2.25
C TRP A 86 -13.59 13.12 -2.14
N THR A 87 -12.49 13.65 -1.60
CA THR A 87 -12.30 15.12 -1.55
C THR A 87 -12.19 15.75 -2.93
N ARG A 88 -11.69 15.03 -3.95
CA ARG A 88 -11.68 15.52 -5.34
C ARG A 88 -13.07 15.57 -5.96
N ILE A 89 -13.91 14.57 -5.67
CA ILE A 89 -15.30 14.52 -6.15
C ILE A 89 -16.17 15.56 -5.42
N ARG A 90 -15.96 15.71 -4.10
CA ARG A 90 -16.69 16.65 -3.25
C ARG A 90 -15.71 17.51 -2.43
N PRO A 91 -15.21 18.63 -2.98
CA PRO A 91 -14.24 19.50 -2.32
C PRO A 91 -14.70 20.07 -0.96
N GLN A 92 -16.02 20.24 -0.80
CA GLN A 92 -16.67 20.73 0.43
C GLN A 92 -17.16 19.59 1.35
N ALA A 93 -16.56 18.39 1.29
CA ALA A 93 -16.96 17.30 2.17
C ALA A 93 -16.58 17.59 3.64
N ARG A 94 -17.54 17.38 4.55
CA ARG A 94 -17.37 17.63 6.00
C ARG A 94 -16.66 16.45 6.67
N ASP A 95 -15.90 16.66 7.74
CA ASP A 95 -15.18 15.59 8.44
C ASP A 95 -16.07 14.40 8.87
N LYS A 96 -17.29 14.69 9.33
CA LYS A 96 -18.30 13.66 9.64
C LYS A 96 -18.68 12.81 8.43
N GLU A 97 -18.77 13.43 7.26
CA GLU A 97 -19.06 12.73 6.01
C GLU A 97 -17.86 11.86 5.60
N LEU A 98 -16.63 12.38 5.69
CA LEU A 98 -15.42 11.60 5.41
C LEU A 98 -15.34 10.37 6.32
N MET A 99 -15.63 10.51 7.62
CA MET A 99 -15.65 9.38 8.55
C MET A 99 -16.71 8.33 8.20
N ILE A 100 -17.93 8.74 7.85
CA ILE A 100 -19.01 7.82 7.48
C ILE A 100 -18.65 7.08 6.19
N ILE A 101 -18.18 7.80 5.17
CA ILE A 101 -17.82 7.22 3.88
C ILE A 101 -16.63 6.28 4.03
N GLY A 102 -15.65 6.62 4.86
CA GLY A 102 -14.55 5.73 5.17
C GLY A 102 -15.02 4.41 5.77
N ARG A 103 -15.94 4.44 6.75
CA ARG A 103 -16.53 3.22 7.33
C ARG A 103 -17.32 2.40 6.31
N VAL A 104 -18.10 3.05 5.44
CA VAL A 104 -18.84 2.38 4.36
C VAL A 104 -17.86 1.72 3.37
N TRP A 105 -16.78 2.41 3.02
CA TRP A 105 -15.72 1.87 2.16
C TRP A 105 -15.08 0.62 2.75
N ILE A 106 -14.82 0.59 4.06
CA ILE A 106 -14.33 -0.60 4.75
C ILE A 106 -15.31 -1.77 4.61
N LEU A 107 -16.61 -1.55 4.78
CA LEU A 107 -17.61 -2.61 4.59
C LEU A 107 -17.64 -3.12 3.14
N CYS A 108 -17.56 -2.22 2.16
CA CYS A 108 -17.51 -2.57 0.75
C CYS A 108 -16.25 -3.39 0.40
N ILE A 109 -15.06 -2.96 0.84
CA ILE A 109 -13.81 -3.67 0.51
C ILE A 109 -13.72 -5.02 1.21
N VAL A 110 -14.29 -5.17 2.41
CA VAL A 110 -14.40 -6.47 3.09
C VAL A 110 -15.29 -7.42 2.29
N ALA A 111 -16.45 -6.95 1.81
CA ALA A 111 -17.34 -7.76 0.96
C ALA A 111 -16.65 -8.21 -0.33
N ILE A 112 -15.95 -7.29 -1.02
CA ILE A 112 -15.18 -7.60 -2.23
C ILE A 112 -14.06 -8.60 -1.93
N SER A 113 -13.36 -8.44 -0.80
CA SER A 113 -12.28 -9.34 -0.40
C SER A 113 -12.77 -10.77 -0.16
N ILE A 114 -13.94 -10.93 0.46
CA ILE A 114 -14.58 -12.25 0.65
C ILE A 114 -14.97 -12.86 -0.70
N CYS A 115 -15.56 -12.07 -1.60
CA CYS A 115 -15.89 -12.49 -2.96
C CYS A 115 -14.65 -12.89 -3.79
N TRP A 116 -13.46 -12.37 -3.45
CA TRP A 116 -12.22 -12.64 -4.15
C TRP A 116 -11.53 -13.95 -3.74
N ILE A 117 -11.91 -14.56 -2.61
CA ILE A 117 -11.29 -15.80 -2.10
C ILE A 117 -11.26 -16.94 -3.15
N PRO A 118 -12.34 -17.24 -3.89
CA PRO A 118 -12.31 -18.30 -4.91
C PRO A 118 -11.32 -18.01 -6.05
N VAL A 119 -11.13 -16.74 -6.41
CA VAL A 119 -10.16 -16.34 -7.45
C VAL A 119 -8.75 -16.62 -6.99
N VAL A 120 -8.42 -16.33 -5.73
CA VAL A 120 -7.10 -16.63 -5.15
C VAL A 120 -6.85 -18.14 -5.08
N GLN A 121 -7.88 -18.93 -4.77
CA GLN A 121 -7.76 -20.40 -4.74
C GLN A 121 -7.55 -20.99 -6.13
N ALA A 122 -8.17 -20.42 -7.17
CA ALA A 122 -7.96 -20.83 -8.55
C ALA A 122 -6.61 -20.36 -9.13
N ALA A 123 -6.11 -19.20 -8.68
CA ALA A 123 -4.88 -18.62 -9.16
C ALA A 123 -3.63 -19.28 -8.54
N GLN A 124 -2.57 -19.47 -9.34
CA GLN A 124 -1.28 -20.04 -8.92
C GLN A 124 -1.39 -21.36 -8.14
N SER A 125 -2.45 -22.14 -8.40
CA SER A 125 -2.66 -23.47 -7.82
C SER A 125 -2.63 -23.52 -6.28
N GLY A 126 -2.82 -22.39 -5.60
CA GLY A 126 -2.87 -22.32 -4.14
C GLY A 126 -1.55 -22.00 -3.43
N GLN A 127 -0.47 -21.63 -4.14
CA GLN A 127 0.72 -21.05 -3.51
C GLN A 127 0.52 -19.55 -3.28
N LEU A 128 0.08 -19.18 -2.08
CA LEU A 128 -0.34 -17.80 -1.77
C LEU A 128 0.81 -16.79 -1.90
N PHE A 129 2.03 -17.17 -1.52
CA PHE A 129 3.20 -16.31 -1.61
C PHE A 129 3.55 -15.96 -3.06
N ASP A 130 3.56 -16.96 -3.96
CA ASP A 130 3.84 -16.75 -5.39
C ASP A 130 2.73 -15.94 -6.07
N TYR A 131 1.48 -16.11 -5.63
CA TYR A 131 0.37 -15.27 -6.06
C TYR A 131 0.56 -13.80 -5.67
N ILE A 132 0.83 -13.51 -4.39
CA ILE A 132 1.03 -12.13 -3.93
C ILE A 132 2.23 -11.51 -4.65
N GLN A 133 3.34 -12.25 -4.74
CA GLN A 133 4.56 -11.76 -5.35
C GLN A 133 4.41 -11.53 -6.85
N SER A 134 3.70 -12.39 -7.57
CA SER A 134 3.47 -12.21 -9.02
C SER A 134 2.58 -10.98 -9.29
N VAL A 135 1.47 -10.80 -8.57
CA VAL A 135 0.62 -9.62 -8.69
C VAL A 135 1.38 -8.33 -8.35
N THR A 136 2.14 -8.32 -7.24
CA THR A 136 2.99 -7.19 -6.87
C THR A 136 4.05 -6.92 -7.96
N SER A 137 4.62 -7.96 -8.56
CA SER A 137 5.60 -7.84 -9.64
C SER A 137 5.03 -7.24 -10.94
N TYR A 138 3.71 -7.25 -11.12
CA TYR A 138 3.06 -6.62 -12.28
C TYR A 138 2.64 -5.17 -12.03
N LEU A 139 2.41 -4.78 -10.78
CA LEU A 139 1.86 -3.46 -10.44
C LEU A 139 2.89 -2.51 -9.79
N ALA A 140 3.81 -3.05 -8.99
CA ALA A 140 4.79 -2.25 -8.25
C ALA A 140 5.91 -1.63 -9.12
N PRO A 141 6.47 -2.32 -10.14
CA PRO A 141 7.60 -1.76 -10.89
C PRO A 141 7.33 -0.43 -11.59
N PRO A 142 6.16 -0.19 -12.22
CA PRO A 142 5.82 1.10 -12.80
C PRO A 142 5.83 2.24 -11.76
N ILE A 143 5.26 1.99 -10.58
CA ILE A 143 5.22 2.94 -9.47
C ILE A 143 6.64 3.24 -9.00
N ALA A 144 7.44 2.19 -8.78
CA ALA A 144 8.84 2.32 -8.37
C ALA A 144 9.67 3.11 -9.39
N ALA A 145 9.46 2.88 -10.69
CA ALA A 145 10.16 3.60 -11.76
C ALA A 145 9.83 5.10 -11.75
N VAL A 146 8.55 5.46 -11.61
CA VAL A 146 8.13 6.87 -11.53
C VAL A 146 8.72 7.55 -10.30
N PHE A 147 8.61 6.95 -9.10
CA PHE A 147 9.17 7.53 -7.88
C PHE A 147 10.69 7.66 -7.93
N PHE A 148 11.37 6.61 -8.41
CA PHE A 148 12.83 6.64 -8.56
C PHE A 148 13.26 7.77 -9.49
N LEU A 149 12.65 7.87 -10.67
CA LEU A 149 12.99 8.93 -11.62
C LEU A 149 12.58 10.32 -11.10
N ALA A 150 11.43 10.46 -10.45
CA ALA A 150 10.98 11.75 -9.90
C ALA A 150 11.95 12.30 -8.85
N ILE A 151 12.56 11.45 -8.02
CA ILE A 151 13.55 11.88 -7.02
C ILE A 151 14.88 12.26 -7.69
N PHE A 152 15.38 11.47 -8.63
CA PHE A 152 16.73 11.65 -9.18
C PHE A 152 16.82 12.54 -10.41
N MET A 153 15.73 12.73 -11.16
CA MET A 153 15.72 13.49 -12.41
C MET A 153 14.71 14.65 -12.39
N LYS A 154 15.24 15.87 -12.36
CA LYS A 154 14.43 17.10 -12.44
C LYS A 154 13.60 17.25 -13.73
N ARG A 155 13.92 16.48 -14.77
CA ARG A 155 13.23 16.56 -16.07
C ARG A 155 11.87 15.87 -16.05
N VAL A 156 11.62 14.98 -15.10
CA VAL A 156 10.35 14.24 -14.99
C VAL A 156 9.23 15.22 -14.67
N ASN A 157 8.16 15.18 -15.47
CA ASN A 157 6.99 16.04 -15.29
C ASN A 157 5.70 15.23 -15.15
N GLU A 158 4.60 15.92 -14.86
CA GLU A 158 3.29 15.31 -14.61
C GLU A 158 2.83 14.43 -15.79
N ALA A 159 2.92 14.92 -17.02
CA ALA A 159 2.54 14.16 -18.21
C ALA A 159 3.39 12.89 -18.38
N GLY A 160 4.71 12.99 -18.13
CA GLY A 160 5.62 11.85 -18.19
C GLY A 160 5.35 10.82 -17.11
N ALA A 161 5.07 11.25 -15.89
CA ALA A 161 4.69 10.37 -14.78
C ALA A 161 3.33 9.69 -15.06
N PHE A 162 2.33 10.43 -15.54
CA PHE A 162 0.99 9.92 -15.85
C PHE A 162 1.03 8.88 -16.98
N TRP A 163 1.55 9.24 -18.15
CA TRP A 163 1.62 8.33 -19.29
C TRP A 163 2.59 7.17 -19.04
N GLY A 164 3.68 7.44 -18.32
CA GLY A 164 4.59 6.43 -17.75
C GLY A 164 3.85 5.35 -16.97
N LEU A 165 3.10 5.78 -15.95
CA LEU A 165 2.34 4.89 -15.09
C LEU A 165 1.24 4.16 -15.85
N MET A 166 0.51 4.84 -16.75
CA MET A 166 -0.53 4.20 -17.57
C MET A 166 0.06 3.17 -18.53
N GLY A 167 1.15 3.49 -19.22
CA GLY A 167 1.85 2.55 -20.09
C GLY A 167 2.42 1.36 -19.34
N GLY A 168 3.03 1.60 -18.18
CA GLY A 168 3.51 0.55 -17.27
C GLY A 168 2.39 -0.35 -16.77
N LEU A 169 1.25 0.22 -16.37
CA LEU A 169 0.06 -0.52 -15.97
C LEU A 169 -0.47 -1.40 -17.12
N VAL A 170 -0.60 -0.85 -18.33
CA VAL A 170 -1.04 -1.61 -19.50
C VAL A 170 -0.07 -2.77 -19.78
N MET A 171 1.24 -2.53 -19.78
CA MET A 171 2.24 -3.59 -19.95
C MET A 171 2.14 -4.67 -18.87
N GLY A 172 1.94 -4.29 -17.61
CA GLY A 172 1.71 -5.23 -16.51
C GLY A 172 0.44 -6.05 -16.68
N LEU A 173 -0.67 -5.39 -17.04
CA LEU A 173 -1.97 -6.04 -17.30
C LEU A 173 -1.91 -6.99 -18.51
N CYS A 174 -1.17 -6.64 -19.56
CA CYS A 174 -0.94 -7.52 -20.71
C CYS A 174 -0.28 -8.85 -20.32
N ARG A 175 0.47 -8.91 -19.22
CA ARG A 175 1.05 -10.14 -18.66
C ARG A 175 0.14 -10.81 -17.64
N MET A 176 -0.52 -10.01 -16.80
CA MET A 176 -1.40 -10.48 -15.74
C MET A 176 -2.64 -11.17 -16.32
N VAL A 177 -3.38 -10.51 -17.21
CA VAL A 177 -4.67 -11.03 -17.73
C VAL A 177 -4.53 -12.41 -18.39
N PRO A 178 -3.55 -12.66 -19.29
CA PRO A 178 -3.35 -13.99 -19.86
C PRO A 178 -2.97 -15.06 -18.83
N GLU A 179 -2.20 -14.72 -17.80
CA GLU A 179 -1.84 -15.69 -16.75
C GLU A 179 -3.04 -16.12 -15.92
N PHE A 180 -3.93 -15.16 -15.60
CA PHE A 180 -5.18 -15.47 -14.93
C PHE A 180 -6.15 -16.24 -15.84
N ALA A 181 -6.20 -15.94 -17.14
CA ALA A 181 -7.11 -16.58 -18.08
C ALA A 181 -6.69 -18.01 -18.47
N TYR A 182 -5.40 -18.24 -18.71
CA TYR A 182 -4.87 -19.53 -19.15
C TYR A 182 -4.32 -20.40 -18.01
N GLY A 183 -4.19 -19.82 -16.81
CA GLY A 183 -3.62 -20.47 -15.64
C GLY A 183 -2.09 -20.60 -15.70
N SER A 184 -1.49 -20.74 -14.52
CA SER A 184 -0.10 -21.17 -14.37
C SER A 184 -0.02 -22.63 -14.78
N GLY A 185 0.50 -22.89 -15.99
CA GLY A 185 0.68 -24.27 -16.45
C GLY A 185 1.49 -25.07 -15.45
N THR A 186 1.06 -26.28 -15.13
CA THR A 186 1.85 -27.21 -14.31
C THR A 186 2.70 -28.10 -15.22
N CYS A 187 3.71 -28.78 -14.65
CA CYS A 187 4.49 -29.76 -15.41
C CYS A 187 3.62 -30.88 -16.01
N LEU A 188 2.45 -31.17 -15.41
CA LEU A 188 1.49 -32.17 -15.89
C LEU A 188 0.47 -31.59 -16.89
N LYS A 189 0.16 -30.28 -16.83
CA LYS A 189 -0.75 -29.58 -17.74
C LYS A 189 -0.12 -28.24 -18.17
N PRO A 190 0.65 -28.21 -19.27
CA PRO A 190 1.24 -26.96 -19.77
C PRO A 190 0.12 -26.00 -20.18
N SER A 191 0.26 -24.72 -19.83
CA SER A 191 -0.70 -23.69 -20.23
C SER A 191 -0.49 -23.30 -21.69
N ASN A 192 -1.58 -23.00 -22.38
CA ASN A 192 -1.56 -22.51 -23.77
C ASN A 192 -1.22 -21.00 -23.86
N CYS A 193 -0.66 -20.40 -22.80
CA CYS A 193 -0.33 -18.98 -22.81
C CYS A 193 0.81 -18.71 -23.83
N PRO A 194 0.72 -17.62 -24.63
CA PRO A 194 1.79 -17.25 -25.56
C PRO A 194 3.16 -17.18 -24.88
N LYS A 195 4.12 -17.97 -25.37
CA LYS A 195 5.48 -18.06 -24.80
C LYS A 195 6.21 -16.72 -24.74
N LEU A 196 5.90 -15.80 -25.65
CA LEU A 196 6.49 -14.45 -25.67
C LEU A 196 6.12 -13.64 -24.40
N ILE A 197 4.95 -13.90 -23.81
CA ILE A 197 4.41 -13.16 -22.66
C ILE A 197 4.61 -14.00 -21.40
N CYS A 198 4.13 -15.24 -21.38
CA CYS A 198 4.18 -16.12 -20.21
C CYS A 198 5.47 -16.94 -20.05
N GLY A 199 6.38 -16.93 -21.03
CA GLY A 199 7.62 -17.72 -20.96
C GLY A 199 8.68 -17.13 -20.03
N VAL A 200 8.51 -15.87 -19.61
CA VAL A 200 9.43 -15.18 -18.70
C VAL A 200 8.91 -15.28 -17.27
N HIS A 201 9.79 -15.66 -16.34
CA HIS A 201 9.48 -15.67 -14.90
C HIS A 201 9.07 -14.27 -14.43
N TYR A 202 8.05 -14.17 -13.58
CA TYR A 202 7.45 -12.89 -13.16
C TYR A 202 8.48 -11.90 -12.60
N LEU A 203 9.52 -12.40 -11.93
CA LEU A 203 10.60 -11.58 -11.37
C LEU A 203 11.45 -10.89 -12.45
N TYR A 204 11.82 -11.60 -13.52
CA TYR A 204 12.55 -11.01 -14.66
C TYR A 204 11.65 -10.04 -15.43
N PHE A 205 10.36 -10.39 -15.56
CA PHE A 205 9.38 -9.50 -16.16
C PHE A 205 9.25 -8.19 -15.38
N ALA A 206 9.28 -8.22 -14.04
CA ALA A 206 9.24 -7.03 -13.21
C ALA A 206 10.41 -6.07 -13.50
N VAL A 207 11.62 -6.61 -13.68
CA VAL A 207 12.81 -5.83 -14.04
C VAL A 207 12.65 -5.19 -15.42
N LEU A 208 12.19 -5.97 -16.42
CA LEU A 208 11.91 -5.44 -17.75
C LEU A 208 10.83 -4.34 -17.71
N LEU A 209 9.76 -4.56 -16.94
CA LEU A 209 8.67 -3.60 -16.77
C LEU A 209 9.13 -2.29 -16.13
N PHE A 210 10.02 -2.35 -15.15
CA PHE A 210 10.65 -1.18 -14.55
C PHE A 210 11.39 -0.35 -15.60
N PHE A 211 12.27 -0.96 -16.39
CA PHE A 211 13.05 -0.25 -17.41
C PHE A 211 12.18 0.27 -18.56
N CYS A 212 11.22 -0.51 -19.04
CA CYS A 212 10.27 -0.06 -20.07
C CYS A 212 9.45 1.14 -19.59
N THR A 213 8.98 1.11 -18.33
CA THR A 213 8.26 2.24 -17.75
C THR A 213 9.18 3.45 -17.60
N ALA A 214 10.40 3.27 -17.11
CA ALA A 214 11.38 4.34 -16.98
C ALA A 214 11.69 5.02 -18.33
N ILE A 215 11.88 4.24 -19.39
CA ILE A 215 12.09 4.75 -20.76
C ILE A 215 10.87 5.56 -21.21
N LEU A 216 9.65 5.07 -20.97
CA LEU A 216 8.43 5.75 -21.36
C LEU A 216 8.24 7.08 -20.61
N VAL A 217 8.48 7.08 -19.28
CA VAL A 217 8.45 8.29 -18.45
C VAL A 217 9.43 9.34 -19.00
N LEU A 218 10.67 8.94 -19.28
CA LEU A 218 11.68 9.86 -19.80
C LEU A 218 11.31 10.36 -21.19
N PHE A 219 10.92 9.45 -22.09
CA PHE A 219 10.52 9.81 -23.45
C PHE A 219 9.42 10.87 -23.44
N VAL A 220 8.33 10.64 -22.70
CA VAL A 220 7.23 11.60 -22.61
C VAL A 220 7.70 12.89 -21.94
N SER A 221 8.44 12.80 -20.82
CA SER A 221 8.93 13.98 -20.09
C SER A 221 9.85 14.88 -20.92
N TYR A 222 10.69 14.31 -21.78
CA TYR A 222 11.56 15.08 -22.67
C TYR A 222 10.81 15.76 -23.81
N ASN A 223 9.67 15.20 -24.24
CA ASN A 223 8.82 15.76 -25.30
C ASN A 223 7.78 16.78 -24.77
N SER A 224 7.54 16.82 -23.46
CA SER A 224 6.64 17.79 -22.82
C SER A 224 7.41 18.96 -22.17
N PRO A 225 6.76 20.11 -21.92
CA PRO A 225 7.43 21.27 -21.33
C PRO A 225 8.05 20.94 -19.96
N PRO A 226 9.23 21.48 -19.63
CA PRO A 226 9.85 21.31 -18.32
C PRO A 226 9.06 22.06 -17.24
N ILE A 227 9.09 21.53 -16.01
CA ILE A 227 8.59 22.21 -14.82
C ILE A 227 9.66 23.20 -14.35
N ASP A 228 9.23 24.42 -13.99
CA ASP A 228 10.13 25.42 -13.42
C ASP A 228 10.70 24.96 -12.08
N ASP A 229 11.98 25.26 -11.84
CA ASP A 229 12.71 24.84 -10.63
C ASP A 229 12.05 25.32 -9.32
N LYS A 230 11.28 26.43 -9.36
CA LYS A 230 10.49 26.99 -8.24
C LYS A 230 9.50 26.00 -7.62
N HIS A 231 9.00 25.06 -8.42
CA HIS A 231 8.07 24.02 -7.97
C HIS A 231 8.79 22.77 -7.44
N LEU A 232 10.08 22.61 -7.73
CA LEU A 232 10.86 21.39 -7.48
C LEU A 232 11.83 21.50 -6.29
N HIS A 233 11.95 22.69 -5.68
CA HIS A 233 12.82 22.90 -4.53
C HIS A 233 12.56 21.88 -3.43
N ARG A 234 13.62 21.19 -2.99
CA ARG A 234 13.60 20.16 -1.93
C ARG A 234 12.83 18.87 -2.22
N LEU A 235 12.26 18.71 -3.42
CA LEU A 235 11.60 17.47 -3.84
C LEU A 235 12.54 16.55 -4.63
N VAL A 236 13.47 17.14 -5.38
CA VAL A 236 14.42 16.40 -6.22
C VAL A 236 15.83 16.43 -5.63
N PHE A 237 16.59 15.36 -5.86
CA PHE A 237 17.92 15.16 -5.30
C PHE A 237 18.88 16.30 -5.64
N THR A 238 18.75 16.92 -6.82
CA THR A 238 19.58 18.05 -7.27
C THR A 238 19.28 19.36 -6.55
N LEU A 239 18.01 19.60 -6.16
CA LEU A 239 17.54 20.84 -5.51
C LEU A 239 17.29 20.66 -4.00
N ARG A 240 17.75 19.56 -3.41
CA ARG A 240 17.51 19.21 -2.00
C ARG A 240 18.04 20.24 -0.99
N HIS A 241 19.08 20.98 -1.35
CA HIS A 241 19.70 22.01 -0.51
C HIS A 241 19.23 23.44 -0.85
N SER A 242 18.25 23.60 -1.74
CA SER A 242 17.71 24.93 -2.03
C SER A 242 16.98 25.49 -0.82
N LYS A 243 17.29 26.76 -0.47
CA LYS A 243 16.63 27.52 0.60
C LYS A 243 15.53 28.45 0.08
N GLU A 244 15.27 28.43 -1.23
CA GLU A 244 14.25 29.24 -1.87
C GLU A 244 12.84 28.74 -1.50
N GLU A 245 11.87 29.65 -1.48
CA GLU A 245 10.47 29.32 -1.20
C GLU A 245 9.91 28.44 -2.32
N ARG A 246 9.28 27.32 -1.95
CA ARG A 246 8.67 26.39 -2.89
C ARG A 246 7.25 26.85 -3.15
N VAL A 247 6.90 27.02 -4.42
CA VAL A 247 5.51 27.29 -4.84
C VAL A 247 4.89 25.99 -5.32
N ASP A 248 3.74 25.63 -4.79
CA ASP A 248 3.07 24.36 -5.12
C ASP A 248 2.27 24.50 -6.41
N LEU A 249 2.32 23.47 -7.28
CA LEU A 249 1.61 23.47 -8.56
C LEU A 249 0.08 23.49 -8.38
N ASP A 250 -0.41 22.89 -7.30
CA ASP A 250 -1.82 22.76 -6.93
C ASP A 250 -2.29 23.83 -5.92
N TRP A 251 -1.45 24.84 -5.64
CA TRP A 251 -1.74 25.89 -4.67
C TRP A 251 -3.12 26.53 -4.86
N GLU A 252 -3.48 26.86 -6.10
CA GLU A 252 -4.78 27.49 -6.41
C GLU A 252 -5.98 26.58 -6.14
N GLU A 253 -5.83 25.27 -6.34
CA GLU A 253 -6.90 24.29 -6.14
C GLU A 253 -7.11 24.03 -4.65
N VAL A 254 -6.01 23.89 -3.90
CA VAL A 254 -6.01 23.78 -2.44
C VAL A 254 -6.63 25.02 -1.79
N GLU A 255 -6.24 26.21 -2.24
CA GLU A 255 -6.73 27.47 -1.68
C GLU A 255 -8.22 27.71 -2.00
N ARG A 256 -8.69 27.28 -3.18
CA ARG A 256 -10.12 27.30 -3.52
C ARG A 256 -10.93 26.36 -2.61
N GLY A 257 -10.42 25.16 -2.36
CA GLY A 257 -11.01 24.20 -1.44
C GLY A 257 -11.09 24.73 0.00
N ARG A 258 -10.02 25.39 0.47
CA ARG A 258 -9.97 26.02 1.79
C ARG A 258 -11.01 27.14 1.93
N LYS A 259 -11.09 28.05 0.96
CA LYS A 259 -12.10 29.13 0.95
C LYS A 259 -13.53 28.59 0.96
N ALA A 260 -13.80 27.60 0.13
CA ALA A 260 -15.09 26.93 0.06
C ALA A 260 -15.52 26.28 1.40
N ARG A 261 -14.56 25.73 2.17
CA ARG A 261 -14.80 25.21 3.52
C ARG A 261 -15.09 26.33 4.52
N ARG A 262 -14.28 27.40 4.52
CA ARG A 262 -14.50 28.59 5.36
C ARG A 262 -15.90 29.17 5.15
N GLU A 263 -16.33 29.35 3.90
CA GLU A 263 -17.68 29.85 3.58
C GLU A 263 -18.80 28.90 4.03
N ALA A 264 -18.59 27.58 3.96
CA ALA A 264 -19.57 26.60 4.41
C ALA A 264 -19.69 26.56 5.94
N ASP A 265 -18.58 26.75 6.67
CA ASP A 265 -18.56 26.81 8.12
C ASP A 265 -19.11 28.16 8.62
N GLU A 266 -18.80 29.29 7.98
CA GLU A 266 -19.41 30.60 8.28
C GLU A 266 -20.93 30.59 8.09
N LYS A 267 -21.43 30.11 6.93
CA LYS A 267 -22.87 29.96 6.70
C LYS A 267 -23.54 29.11 7.78
N LYS A 268 -22.83 28.10 8.30
CA LYS A 268 -23.38 27.23 9.33
C LYS A 268 -23.32 27.86 10.72
N THR A 269 -22.31 28.65 11.06
CA THR A 269 -22.28 29.40 12.33
C THR A 269 -23.48 30.34 12.39
N VAL A 270 -23.77 31.05 11.30
CA VAL A 270 -24.97 31.89 11.18
C VAL A 270 -26.26 31.08 11.31
N VAL A 271 -26.37 29.94 10.62
CA VAL A 271 -27.55 29.05 10.72
C VAL A 271 -27.66 28.39 12.11
N THR A 272 -26.55 28.16 12.81
CA THR A 272 -26.54 27.55 14.16
C THR A 272 -26.89 28.57 15.23
N GLU A 273 -26.53 29.84 15.05
CA GLU A 273 -27.02 30.95 15.88
C GLU A 273 -28.53 31.15 15.71
N GLU A 274 -29.07 30.95 14.51
CA GLU A 274 -30.53 30.95 14.27
C GLU A 274 -31.23 29.67 14.79
N ASP A 275 -30.64 28.47 14.59
CA ASP A 275 -31.16 27.17 15.07
C ASP A 275 -31.07 27.00 16.60
N GLN A 276 -30.21 27.76 17.30
CA GLN A 276 -30.11 27.70 18.77
C GLN A 276 -31.34 28.29 19.47
N ILE A 277 -32.21 29.00 18.74
CA ILE A 277 -33.50 29.47 19.25
C ILE A 277 -34.56 28.33 19.22
N GLU A 278 -34.35 27.25 18.46
CA GLU A 278 -35.29 26.11 18.35
C GLU A 278 -34.61 24.73 18.34
N ARG A 279 -34.03 24.27 19.45
CA ARG A 279 -33.69 22.83 19.58
C ARG A 279 -33.68 22.27 20.99
N GLY A 280 -34.86 22.16 21.59
CA GLY A 280 -35.15 21.10 22.55
C GLY A 280 -35.33 19.77 21.83
N ASP A 281 -34.90 18.67 22.44
CA ASP A 281 -35.01 17.27 21.99
C ASP A 281 -34.11 16.80 20.82
N ARG A 282 -32.86 16.41 21.14
CA ARG A 282 -32.21 15.29 20.45
C ARG A 282 -32.29 14.04 21.32
N SER A 283 -32.81 12.95 20.75
CA SER A 283 -32.97 11.65 21.41
C SER A 283 -31.63 11.04 21.84
N ILE A 284 -31.57 10.59 23.10
CA ILE A 284 -30.41 9.95 23.77
C ILE A 284 -29.82 8.80 22.93
N MET A 285 -30.67 8.06 22.19
CA MET A 285 -30.25 6.97 21.32
C MET A 285 -29.36 7.46 20.17
N MET A 286 -29.65 8.63 19.59
CA MET A 286 -28.85 9.23 18.53
C MET A 286 -27.51 9.75 19.07
N MET A 287 -27.49 10.15 20.35
CA MET A 287 -26.26 10.54 21.05
C MET A 287 -25.37 9.34 21.35
N ILE A 288 -25.94 8.20 21.75
CA ILE A 288 -25.20 6.94 21.95
C ILE A 288 -24.66 6.40 20.62
N ILE A 289 -25.45 6.45 19.54
CA ILE A 289 -24.99 6.08 18.19
C ILE A 289 -23.88 7.04 17.72
N GLY A 290 -24.02 8.34 17.98
CA GLY A 290 -22.99 9.33 17.68
C GLY A 290 -21.69 9.08 18.44
N TRP A 291 -21.78 8.73 19.72
CA TRP A 291 -20.65 8.38 20.57
C TRP A 291 -19.97 7.07 20.13
N PHE A 292 -20.73 6.02 19.83
CA PHE A 292 -20.22 4.75 19.29
C PHE A 292 -19.61 4.93 17.89
N CYS A 293 -20.14 5.87 17.10
CA CYS A 293 -19.60 6.24 15.80
C CYS A 293 -18.45 7.25 15.85
N GLY A 294 -18.00 7.69 17.02
CA GLY A 294 -16.90 8.66 17.16
C GLY A 294 -17.21 10.04 16.55
N ILE A 295 -18.50 10.37 16.40
CA ILE A 295 -18.97 11.64 15.86
C ILE A 295 -18.95 12.67 17.00
N SER A 296 -17.77 13.17 17.35
CA SER A 296 -17.66 14.38 18.17
C SER A 296 -17.88 15.61 17.29
N ASP A 297 -18.68 16.58 17.75
CA ASP A 297 -18.91 17.87 17.07
C ASP A 297 -17.69 18.82 17.15
N THR A 298 -16.61 18.42 17.78
CA THR A 298 -15.38 19.20 17.87
C THR A 298 -14.54 19.01 16.60
N GLN A 299 -14.76 19.88 15.62
CA GLN A 299 -13.78 20.15 14.58
C GLN A 299 -12.50 20.65 15.28
N ALA A 300 -11.35 20.05 14.97
CA ALA A 300 -10.09 20.66 15.36
C ALA A 300 -10.00 22.02 14.65
N PRO A 301 -9.68 23.12 15.34
CA PRO A 301 -9.53 24.41 14.68
C PRO A 301 -8.47 24.31 13.58
N GLU A 302 -8.78 24.84 12.39
CA GLU A 302 -7.78 24.92 11.33
C GLU A 302 -6.57 25.73 11.83
N PRO A 303 -5.34 25.31 11.50
CA PRO A 303 -4.17 26.08 11.86
C PRO A 303 -4.25 27.47 11.23
N THR A 304 -3.97 28.49 12.03
CA THR A 304 -3.95 29.89 11.61
C THR A 304 -2.90 30.12 10.52
N GLU A 305 -3.07 31.16 9.69
CA GLU A 305 -2.09 31.50 8.64
C GLU A 305 -0.70 31.76 9.22
N GLU A 306 -0.63 32.23 10.47
CA GLU A 306 0.62 32.35 11.23
C GLU A 306 1.21 30.98 11.60
N GLU A 307 0.42 30.01 12.07
CA GLU A 307 0.88 28.64 12.36
C GLU A 307 1.33 27.90 11.09
N VAL A 308 0.66 28.12 9.95
CA VAL A 308 1.07 27.56 8.65
C VAL A 308 2.37 28.23 8.17
N ALA A 309 2.51 29.54 8.36
CA ALA A 309 3.73 30.28 8.04
C ALA A 309 4.90 29.94 8.97
N GLU A 310 4.61 29.58 10.23
CA GLU A 310 5.61 29.14 11.20
C GLU A 310 6.03 27.69 10.93
N ALA A 311 5.09 26.80 10.60
CA ALA A 311 5.37 25.44 10.14
C ALA A 311 6.16 25.44 8.80
N SER A 312 5.84 26.37 7.90
CA SER A 312 6.60 26.57 6.65
C SER A 312 7.94 27.28 6.85
N LYS A 313 8.22 27.83 8.03
CA LYS A 313 9.56 28.28 8.45
C LYS A 313 10.33 27.16 9.17
N GLN A 314 9.64 26.29 9.92
CA GLN A 314 10.17 25.05 10.48
C GLN A 314 10.32 23.94 9.43
N LEU A 315 10.76 24.31 8.24
CA LEU A 315 11.11 23.35 7.21
C LEU A 315 12.23 22.48 7.78
N PRO A 316 12.12 21.15 7.70
CA PRO A 316 13.20 20.28 8.13
C PRO A 316 14.42 20.57 7.23
N ASP A 317 15.34 21.39 7.74
CA ASP A 317 16.66 21.52 7.15
C ASP A 317 17.28 20.13 7.20
N ILE A 318 17.68 19.61 6.04
CA ILE A 318 18.32 18.29 5.91
C ILE A 318 19.76 18.36 6.48
N SER A 319 20.21 19.52 6.96
CA SER A 319 21.46 19.67 7.68
C SER A 319 21.41 18.91 9.01
N GLU A 320 22.06 17.75 9.05
CA GLU A 320 22.30 16.99 10.27
C GLU A 320 23.54 17.51 11.01
N ASP A 321 23.52 17.39 12.34
CA ASP A 321 24.72 17.57 13.15
C ASP A 321 25.79 16.55 12.71
N PRO A 322 27.06 16.99 12.52
CA PRO A 322 28.13 16.10 12.07
C PRO A 322 28.30 14.86 12.96
N LEU A 323 28.09 14.95 14.27
CA LEU A 323 28.22 13.80 15.17
C LEU A 323 27.16 12.72 14.89
N TRP A 324 25.90 13.13 14.75
CA TRP A 324 24.80 12.22 14.44
C TRP A 324 24.96 11.61 13.06
N LYS A 325 25.39 12.39 12.06
CA LYS A 325 25.72 11.89 10.73
C LYS A 325 26.79 10.79 10.77
N TYR A 326 27.88 10.99 11.50
CA TYR A 326 28.93 9.97 11.60
C TYR A 326 28.44 8.71 12.32
N LEU A 327 27.67 8.87 13.40
CA LEU A 327 27.11 7.75 14.16
C LEU A 327 26.14 6.92 13.32
N VAL A 328 25.24 7.59 12.59
CA VAL A 328 24.28 6.92 11.69
C VAL A 328 25.00 6.21 10.55
N ASN A 329 25.99 6.84 9.91
CA ASN A 329 26.77 6.21 8.85
C ASN A 329 27.57 5.00 9.34
N ALA A 330 28.17 5.07 10.54
CA ALA A 330 28.87 3.94 11.15
C ALA A 330 27.91 2.76 11.43
N ASN A 331 26.74 3.04 12.02
CA ASN A 331 25.72 2.02 12.23
C ASN A 331 25.21 1.42 10.92
N ALA A 332 25.00 2.24 9.89
CA ALA A 332 24.60 1.77 8.57
C ALA A 332 25.65 0.83 7.95
N LEU A 333 26.94 1.17 8.06
CA LEU A 333 28.04 0.31 7.60
C LEU A 333 28.10 -1.02 8.37
N ILE A 334 27.94 -0.99 9.70
CA ILE A 334 27.91 -2.20 10.52
C ILE A 334 26.73 -3.08 10.10
N MET A 335 25.54 -2.51 9.98
CA MET A 335 24.32 -3.22 9.57
C MET A 335 24.47 -3.83 8.17
N MET A 336 24.99 -3.07 7.20
CA MET A 336 25.27 -3.55 5.84
C MET A 336 26.28 -4.69 5.85
N SER A 337 27.36 -4.58 6.64
CA SER A 337 28.39 -5.61 6.75
C SER A 337 27.85 -6.90 7.35
N VAL A 338 27.07 -6.80 8.43
CA VAL A 338 26.40 -7.94 9.07
C VAL A 338 25.38 -8.58 8.13
N ALA A 339 24.59 -7.78 7.42
CA ALA A 339 23.63 -8.28 6.45
C ALA A 339 24.31 -9.02 5.29
N VAL A 340 25.38 -8.45 4.71
CA VAL A 340 26.19 -9.08 3.65
C VAL A 340 26.85 -10.35 4.16
N TYR A 341 27.39 -10.36 5.38
CA TYR A 341 27.95 -11.56 5.99
C TYR A 341 26.90 -12.68 6.11
N PHE A 342 25.73 -12.37 6.67
CA PHE A 342 24.66 -13.38 6.79
C PHE A 342 24.16 -13.85 5.44
N TRP A 343 24.03 -12.96 4.46
CA TRP A 343 23.71 -13.36 3.09
C TRP A 343 24.80 -14.25 2.50
N GLY A 344 26.08 -13.88 2.58
CA GLY A 344 27.17 -14.67 2.02
C GLY A 344 27.43 -16.00 2.76
N TYR A 345 27.11 -16.08 4.04
CA TYR A 345 27.25 -17.30 4.84
C TYR A 345 26.11 -18.30 4.62
N TYR A 346 24.89 -17.79 4.37
CA TYR A 346 23.68 -18.62 4.22
C TYR A 346 23.15 -18.74 2.79
N ALA A 347 23.67 -17.96 1.83
CA ALA A 347 23.47 -18.17 0.39
C ALA A 347 24.35 -19.30 -0.09
#